data_AF-A0A6I8LFR4-F1
#
_entry.id   AF-A0A6I8LFR4-F1
#
_cell.length_a   1.000
_cell.length_b   1.000
_cell.length_c   1.000
_cell.angle_alpha   90.00
_cell.angle_beta   90.00
_cell.angle_gamma   90.00
#
_symmetry.space_group_name_H-M   'P 1'
#
loop_
_entity.id
_entity.type
_entity.pdbx_description
1 polymer ?
#
loop_
_entity_poly.entity_id
_entity_poly.type
_entity_poly.pdbx_seq_one_letter_code
_entity_poly.pdbx_strand_id
1 'polypeptide(L)' 'MTEPTETDQPVVHAPGDPTPIKTPEEWAAEGWDEGRQQPKTLDEAREALAARIAAHDAPDTEADSGAYDEPEG' A
#
# COMPACT_ATOMS: atom_id res chain seq x y z
N MET A 1 -37.75 8.36 13.40
CA MET A 1 -36.79 7.41 12.80
C MET A 1 -35.43 7.96 13.10
N THR A 2 -34.69 7.32 14.00
CA THR A 2 -33.35 7.75 14.42
C THR A 2 -32.34 7.03 13.55
N GLU A 3 -31.51 7.80 12.84
CA GLU A 3 -30.45 7.27 11.97
C GLU A 3 -29.39 6.54 12.82
N PRO A 4 -28.76 5.47 12.31
CA PRO A 4 -27.72 4.77 13.05
C PRO A 4 -26.44 5.62 13.06
N THR A 5 -25.98 5.93 14.27
CA THR A 5 -24.69 6.58 14.54
C THR A 5 -23.56 5.65 14.09
N GLU A 6 -22.84 6.01 13.03
CA GLU A 6 -21.59 5.33 12.64
C GLU A 6 -20.56 5.59 13.75
N THR A 7 -20.27 4.58 14.55
CA THR A 7 -19.24 4.65 15.58
C THR A 7 -17.86 4.50 14.93
N ASP A 8 -17.11 5.58 14.90
CA ASP A 8 -15.68 5.65 14.58
C ASP A 8 -14.85 4.94 15.67
N GLN A 9 -14.95 3.61 15.71
CA GLN A 9 -14.18 2.76 16.61
C GLN A 9 -13.44 1.73 15.75
N PRO A 10 -12.13 1.49 15.97
CA PRO A 10 -11.39 0.52 15.18
C PRO A 10 -11.95 -0.89 15.41
N VAL A 11 -12.12 -1.65 14.32
CA VAL A 11 -12.47 -3.07 14.40
C VAL A 11 -11.23 -3.85 14.84
N VAL A 12 -11.27 -4.44 16.03
CA VAL A 12 -10.16 -5.22 16.61
C VAL A 12 -10.55 -6.69 16.67
N HIS A 13 -9.77 -7.55 16.00
CA HIS A 13 -9.93 -9.00 16.02
C HIS A 13 -8.90 -9.65 16.95
N ALA A 14 -9.35 -10.45 17.90
CA ALA A 14 -8.46 -11.20 18.80
C ALA A 14 -7.97 -12.51 18.12
N PRO A 15 -6.81 -13.07 18.52
CA PRO A 15 -6.42 -14.40 18.09
C PRO A 15 -7.51 -15.44 18.44
N GLY A 16 -8.00 -16.16 17.42
CA GLY A 16 -9.11 -17.11 17.58
C GLY A 16 -10.50 -16.52 17.37
N ASP A 17 -10.61 -15.26 16.92
CA ASP A 17 -11.87 -14.67 16.48
C ASP A 17 -12.50 -15.51 15.35
N PRO A 18 -13.75 -16.00 15.52
CA PRO A 18 -14.44 -16.79 14.50
C PRO A 18 -15.03 -15.96 13.37
N THR A 19 -14.87 -14.63 13.39
CA THR A 19 -15.35 -13.74 12.33
C THR A 19 -14.83 -14.22 10.98
N PRO A 20 -15.71 -14.53 10.02
CA PRO A 20 -15.29 -15.03 8.72
C PRO A 20 -14.44 -13.99 8.00
N ILE A 21 -13.27 -14.43 7.53
CA ILE A 21 -12.40 -13.62 6.67
C ILE A 21 -12.98 -13.67 5.27
N LYS A 22 -13.19 -12.50 4.67
CA LYS A 22 -13.63 -12.38 3.28
C LYS A 22 -12.65 -13.04 2.32
N THR A 23 -13.17 -13.76 1.33
CA THR A 23 -12.38 -14.36 0.25
C THR A 23 -11.90 -13.28 -0.73
N PRO A 24 -10.88 -13.56 -1.56
CA PRO A 24 -10.47 -12.66 -2.63
C PRO A 24 -11.61 -12.27 -3.59
N GLU A 25 -12.55 -13.18 -3.85
CA GLU A 25 -13.70 -12.94 -4.73
C GLU A 25 -14.71 -11.98 -4.09
N GLU A 26 -14.93 -12.06 -2.77
CA GLU A 26 -15.78 -11.14 -2.02
C GLU A 26 -15.17 -9.73 -1.99
N TRP A 27 -13.85 -9.60 -1.81
CA TRP A 27 -13.18 -8.30 -1.91
C TRP A 27 -13.23 -7.72 -3.31
N ALA A 28 -13.11 -8.56 -4.34
CA ALA A 28 -13.23 -8.13 -5.73
C ALA A 28 -14.66 -7.63 -6.05
N ALA A 29 -15.69 -8.30 -5.55
CA ALA A 29 -17.09 -7.91 -5.73
C ALA A 29 -17.44 -6.57 -5.05
N GLU A 30 -16.76 -6.24 -3.95
CA GLU A 30 -16.90 -4.96 -3.25
C GLU A 30 -16.07 -3.83 -3.87
N GLY A 31 -15.33 -4.08 -4.95
CA GLY A 31 -14.49 -3.08 -5.59
C GLY A 31 -13.33 -2.62 -4.70
N TRP A 32 -12.86 -3.46 -3.77
CA TRP A 32 -11.79 -3.10 -2.83
C TRP A 32 -10.48 -2.67 -3.53
N ASP A 33 -10.21 -3.30 -4.68
CA ASP A 33 -9.07 -2.97 -5.53
C ASP A 33 -9.45 -2.06 -6.71
N GLU A 34 -10.69 -1.56 -6.76
CA GLU A 34 -11.12 -0.62 -7.78
C GLU A 34 -10.31 0.68 -7.68
N GLY A 35 -9.74 1.09 -8.80
CA GLY A 35 -8.85 2.26 -8.86
C GLY A 35 -7.46 2.05 -8.25
N ARG A 36 -7.15 0.88 -7.68
CA ARG A 36 -5.78 0.57 -7.26
C ARG A 36 -4.92 0.29 -8.47
N GLN A 37 -3.69 0.80 -8.41
CA GLN A 37 -2.71 0.54 -9.45
C GLN A 37 -2.32 -0.94 -9.40
N GLN A 38 -2.42 -1.62 -10.54
CA GLN A 38 -2.00 -3.01 -10.65
C GLN A 38 -0.49 -3.12 -10.35
N PRO A 39 -0.03 -4.26 -9.80
CA PRO A 39 1.39 -4.53 -9.67
C PRO A 39 2.08 -4.40 -11.03
N LYS A 40 3.26 -3.78 -11.07
CA LYS A 40 4.07 -3.72 -12.28
C LYS A 40 4.38 -5.13 -12.77
N THR A 41 4.30 -5.33 -14.07
CA THR A 41 4.88 -6.51 -14.71
C THR A 41 6.40 -6.54 -14.49
N LEU A 42 6.99 -7.71 -14.67
CA LEU A 42 8.42 -7.90 -14.48
C LEU A 42 9.25 -7.05 -15.46
N ASP A 43 8.78 -6.86 -16.70
CA ASP A 43 9.46 -5.99 -17.67
C ASP A 43 9.29 -4.50 -17.32
N GLU A 44 8.10 -4.06 -16.93
CA GLU A 44 7.88 -2.68 -16.44
C GLU A 44 8.72 -2.38 -15.19
N ALA A 45 8.88 -3.35 -14.28
CA ALA A 45 9.73 -3.21 -13.12
C ALA A 45 11.21 -3.07 -13.51
N ARG A 46 11.67 -3.85 -14.51
CA ARG A 46 13.04 -3.76 -15.04
C ARG A 46 13.30 -2.43 -15.73
N GLU A 47 12.38 -1.97 -16.56
CA GLU A 47 12.50 -0.67 -17.24
C GLU A 47 12.53 0.49 -16.24
N ALA A 48 11.64 0.47 -15.26
CA ALA A 48 11.63 1.48 -14.20
C ALA A 48 12.93 1.48 -13.38
N LEU A 49 13.50 0.31 -13.10
CA LEU A 49 14.79 0.20 -12.42
C LEU A 49 15.93 0.72 -13.30
N ALA A 50 15.98 0.33 -14.57
CA ALA A 50 16.99 0.78 -15.52
C ALA A 50 16.98 2.31 -15.68
N ALA A 51 15.79 2.91 -15.77
CA ALA A 51 15.63 4.36 -15.84
C ALA A 51 16.16 5.05 -14.57
N ARG A 52 15.91 4.47 -13.38
CA ARG A 52 16.41 5.02 -12.12
C ARG A 52 17.92 4.91 -11.99
N ILE A 53 18.52 3.82 -12.47
CA ILE A 53 19.98 3.62 -12.49
C ILE A 53 20.65 4.59 -13.48
N ALA A 54 20.00 4.87 -14.61
CA ALA A 54 20.52 5.78 -15.64
C ALA A 54 20.30 7.27 -15.33
N ALA A 55 19.55 7.60 -14.26
CA ALA A 55 19.24 8.96 -13.90
C ALA A 55 20.49 9.68 -13.36
N HIS A 56 20.93 10.73 -14.06
CA HIS A 56 22.12 11.50 -13.72
C HIS A 56 22.00 12.23 -12.37
N ASP A 57 20.78 12.52 -11.95
CA ASP A 57 20.44 13.16 -10.68
C ASP A 57 20.18 12.14 -9.55
N ALA A 58 20.34 10.84 -9.83
CA ALA A 58 20.24 9.84 -8.78
C ALA A 58 21.38 10.05 -7.75
N PRO A 59 21.08 9.97 -6.45
CA PRO A 59 22.09 10.06 -5.41
C PRO A 59 23.08 8.88 -5.56
N ASP A 60 24.36 9.22 -5.76
CA ASP A 60 25.44 8.25 -5.94
C ASP A 60 25.86 7.57 -4.62
N THR A 61 25.40 8.09 -3.48
CA THR A 61 25.75 7.57 -2.16
C THR A 61 24.54 7.44 -1.23
N GLU A 62 24.67 6.56 -0.24
CA GLU A 62 23.66 6.33 0.79
C GLU A 62 23.32 7.62 1.57
N ALA A 63 24.32 8.47 1.84
CA ALA A 63 24.13 9.74 2.53
C ALA A 63 23.32 10.75 1.69
N ASP A 64 23.51 10.77 0.38
CA ASP A 64 22.80 11.68 -0.52
C ASP A 64 21.36 11.23 -0.80
N SER A 65 21.03 9.98 -0.47
CA SER A 65 19.70 9.41 -0.72
C SER A 65 18.64 9.78 0.31
N GLY A 66 19.05 10.37 1.44
CA GLY A 66 18.17 10.67 2.58
C GLY A 66 17.50 9.44 3.19
N ALA A 67 18.00 8.23 2.89
CA ALA A 67 17.39 6.97 3.33
C ALA A 67 17.34 6.81 4.86
N TYR A 68 18.17 7.56 5.59
CA TYR A 68 18.24 7.56 7.06
C TYR A 68 18.10 8.96 7.65
N ASP A 69 17.61 9.93 6.88
CA ASP A 69 17.32 11.24 7.45
C ASP A 69 16.18 11.07 8.46
N GLU A 70 16.40 11.57 9.68
CA GLU A 70 15.36 11.57 10.70
C GLU A 70 14.21 12.48 10.22
N PRO A 71 12.94 12.06 10.35
CA PRO A 71 11.84 12.91 9.97
C PRO A 71 11.87 14.18 10.82
N GLU A 72 11.86 15.35 10.18
CA GLU A 72 11.85 16.63 10.88
C GLU A 72 10.67 16.68 11.87
N GLY A 73 10.98 16.93 13.14
CA GLY A 73 10.03 16.98 14.26
C GLY A 73 9.38 18.33 14.46
#